data_AF-A0A355EWH9-F1
#
_entry.id   AF-A0A355EWH9-F1
#
_cell.length_a   1.000
_cell.length_b   1.000
_cell.length_c   1.000
_cell.angle_alpha   90.00
_cell.angle_beta   90.00
_cell.angle_gamma   90.00
#
_symmetry.space_group_name_H-M   'P 1'
#
loop_
_entity.id
_entity.type
_entity.pdbx_description
1 polymer ?
#
loop_
_entity_poly.entity_id
_entity_poly.type
_entity_poly.pdbx_seq_one_letter_code
_entity_poly.pdbx_strand_id
1 'polypeptide(L)'
;SDGVLRAFQPTGEFSLQVNGQPDPKAQIFVNRNIPAYLILPGTGSPVLISPGATKVETIPPAKVVRQKDGSLDVLADAVLKPQGAFQLVGERVEMNAEGRKLSMGPKPPLLGLKKAADLKQHSPEYVVGAKAFVPNATSVAKLKKQAAPIRVVVYFGSWCPHCKEVLPHLLRVEDEIKGSKLQIDYYGLPRDFKDPEVQRLGIKEVPTAIVYRNGKEIGRITRNDWTAPEVALSILLGV
;
A
#
# COMPACT_ATOMS: atom_id res chain seq x y z
N SER A 1 -3.96 -32.85 -10.55
CA SER A 1 -3.95 -31.70 -11.48
C SER A 1 -3.67 -30.45 -10.67
N ASP A 2 -2.44 -29.97 -10.79
CA ASP A 2 -1.94 -28.78 -10.10
C ASP A 2 -2.66 -27.54 -10.63
N GLY A 3 -3.56 -26.97 -9.82
CA GLY A 3 -4.25 -25.74 -10.20
C GLY A 3 -3.25 -24.60 -10.31
N VAL A 4 -3.01 -24.13 -11.54
CA VAL A 4 -2.06 -23.04 -11.90
C VAL A 4 -2.50 -21.68 -11.31
N LEU A 5 -3.77 -21.55 -10.90
CA LEU A 5 -4.37 -20.33 -10.39
C LEU A 5 -4.37 -20.28 -8.85
N ARG A 6 -3.19 -20.28 -8.24
CA ARG A 6 -2.99 -20.21 -6.79
C ARG A 6 -2.03 -19.10 -6.37
N ALA A 7 -2.06 -18.74 -5.10
CA ALA A 7 -1.19 -17.76 -4.47
C ALA A 7 -1.30 -16.34 -5.07
N PHE A 8 -2.53 -15.91 -5.39
CA PHE A 8 -2.81 -14.53 -5.75
C PHE A 8 -2.65 -13.64 -4.52
N GLN A 9 -1.65 -12.77 -4.54
CA GLN A 9 -1.32 -11.88 -3.42
C GLN A 9 -2.13 -10.59 -3.52
N PRO A 10 -2.70 -10.09 -2.42
CA PRO A 10 -3.42 -8.81 -2.42
C PRO A 10 -2.47 -7.69 -2.83
N THR A 11 -2.97 -6.73 -3.60
CA THR A 11 -2.20 -5.57 -4.02
C THR A 11 -2.98 -4.27 -3.87
N GLY A 12 -2.31 -3.24 -3.36
CA GLY A 12 -2.81 -1.88 -3.26
C GLY A 12 -2.44 -1.00 -4.47
N GLU A 13 -1.80 -1.54 -5.50
CA GLU A 13 -1.35 -0.77 -6.68
C GLU A 13 -2.50 -0.26 -7.54
N PHE A 14 -3.62 -0.98 -7.54
CA PHE A 14 -4.71 -0.77 -8.48
C PHE A 14 -6.02 -0.41 -7.80
N SER A 15 -6.88 0.25 -8.57
CA SER A 15 -8.27 0.57 -8.22
C SER A 15 -9.18 0.13 -9.35
N LEU A 16 -10.40 -0.29 -8.99
CA LEU A 16 -11.43 -0.67 -9.94
C LEU A 16 -12.48 0.44 -10.06
N GLN A 17 -12.95 0.66 -11.29
CA GLN A 17 -14.19 1.34 -11.57
C GLN A 17 -15.17 0.36 -12.22
N VAL A 18 -16.44 0.46 -11.86
CA VAL A 18 -17.56 -0.29 -12.43
C VAL A 18 -18.54 0.70 -13.03
N ASN A 19 -18.80 0.59 -14.33
CA ASN A 19 -19.65 1.50 -15.09
C ASN A 19 -19.26 2.98 -14.91
N GLY A 20 -17.95 3.25 -14.85
CA GLY A 20 -17.39 4.59 -14.69
C GLY A 20 -17.37 5.12 -13.25
N GLN A 21 -17.90 4.37 -12.27
CA GLN A 21 -17.89 4.76 -10.86
C GLN A 21 -16.83 4.00 -10.08
N PRO A 22 -16.07 4.64 -9.16
CA PRO A 22 -15.15 3.94 -8.29
C PRO A 22 -15.83 2.83 -7.49
N ASP A 23 -15.20 1.65 -7.41
CA ASP A 23 -15.63 0.56 -6.53
C ASP A 23 -14.69 0.48 -5.32
N PRO A 24 -15.01 1.14 -4.20
CA PRO A 24 -14.14 1.18 -3.02
C PRO A 24 -14.07 -0.15 -2.28
N LYS A 25 -14.98 -1.10 -2.59
CA LYS A 25 -14.99 -2.44 -2.00
C LYS A 25 -14.20 -3.45 -2.83
N ALA A 26 -13.79 -3.07 -4.04
CA ALA A 26 -13.01 -3.94 -4.90
C ALA A 26 -11.66 -4.29 -4.27
N GLN A 27 -11.28 -5.55 -4.38
CA GLN A 27 -9.97 -6.05 -3.99
C GLN A 27 -9.29 -6.65 -5.21
N ILE A 28 -8.02 -6.30 -5.42
CA ILE A 28 -7.25 -6.74 -6.58
C ILE A 28 -6.08 -7.55 -6.06
N PHE A 29 -5.84 -8.66 -6.74
CA PHE A 29 -4.78 -9.60 -6.41
C PHE A 29 -3.94 -9.87 -7.65
N VAL A 30 -2.64 -10.05 -7.45
CA VAL A 30 -1.68 -10.34 -8.50
C VAL A 30 -1.03 -11.68 -8.23
N ASN A 31 -0.85 -12.48 -9.27
CA ASN A 31 -0.03 -13.67 -9.19
C ASN A 31 1.42 -13.33 -9.56
N ARG A 32 2.38 -13.79 -8.76
CA ARG A 32 3.81 -13.51 -8.99
C ARG A 32 4.51 -14.57 -9.85
N ASN A 33 3.88 -15.74 -10.00
CA ASN A 33 4.45 -16.87 -10.75
C ASN A 33 3.91 -16.93 -12.18
N ILE A 34 2.70 -16.42 -12.39
CA ILE A 34 2.08 -16.29 -13.72
C ILE A 34 1.60 -14.86 -13.91
N PRO A 35 1.65 -14.31 -15.14
CA PRO A 35 1.07 -13.00 -15.43
C PRO A 35 -0.46 -13.13 -15.38
N ALA A 36 -1.05 -12.91 -14.21
CA ALA A 36 -2.49 -12.95 -14.01
C ALA A 36 -2.92 -12.02 -12.87
N TYR A 37 -4.10 -11.43 -13.03
CA TYR A 37 -4.77 -10.61 -12.02
C TYR A 37 -6.12 -11.20 -11.68
N LEU A 38 -6.43 -11.27 -10.39
CA LEU A 38 -7.74 -11.67 -9.90
C LEU A 38 -8.38 -10.44 -9.24
N ILE A 39 -9.52 -10.03 -9.77
CA ILE A 39 -10.31 -8.91 -9.27
C ILE A 39 -11.51 -9.49 -8.54
N LEU A 40 -11.72 -9.07 -7.30
CA LEU A 40 -12.96 -9.24 -6.56
C LEU A 40 -13.67 -7.89 -6.52
N PRO A 41 -14.61 -7.62 -7.43
CA PRO A 41 -15.41 -6.40 -7.35
C PRO A 41 -16.31 -6.42 -6.11
N GLY A 42 -16.77 -5.26 -5.65
CA GLY A 42 -17.73 -5.14 -4.57
C GLY A 42 -19.11 -5.73 -4.90
N THR A 43 -19.41 -5.92 -6.20
CA THR A 43 -20.64 -6.54 -6.71
C THR A 43 -20.36 -7.42 -7.93
N GLY A 44 -21.12 -8.51 -8.11
CA GLY A 44 -20.96 -9.43 -9.24
C GLY A 44 -19.82 -10.45 -9.07
N SER A 45 -19.56 -11.26 -10.11
CA SER A 45 -18.59 -12.34 -10.02
C SER A 45 -17.13 -11.84 -10.03
N PRO A 46 -16.21 -12.55 -9.34
CA PRO A 46 -14.77 -12.41 -9.51
C PRO A 46 -14.35 -12.48 -10.98
N VAL A 47 -13.33 -11.71 -11.35
CA VAL A 47 -12.81 -11.61 -12.72
C VAL A 47 -11.33 -11.96 -12.76
N LEU A 48 -10.96 -12.90 -13.61
CA LEU A 48 -9.59 -13.25 -13.93
C LEU A 48 -9.17 -12.54 -15.22
N ILE A 49 -8.04 -11.84 -15.16
CA ILE A 49 -7.37 -11.27 -16.33
C ILE A 49 -6.08 -12.05 -16.54
N SER A 50 -5.90 -12.55 -17.76
CA SER A 50 -4.67 -13.21 -18.21
C SER A 50 -4.03 -12.39 -19.33
N PRO A 51 -3.13 -11.43 -19.02
CA PRO A 51 -2.52 -10.54 -20.00
C PRO A 51 -1.87 -11.24 -21.18
N GLY A 52 -1.13 -12.33 -20.95
CA GLY A 52 -0.45 -13.06 -22.02
C GLY A 52 -1.39 -13.65 -23.08
N ALA A 53 -2.67 -13.86 -22.73
CA ALA A 53 -3.70 -14.35 -23.65
C ALA A 53 -4.72 -13.26 -24.03
N THR A 54 -4.54 -12.02 -23.57
CA THR A 54 -5.53 -10.93 -23.65
C THR A 54 -6.93 -11.37 -23.23
N LYS A 55 -7.02 -12.25 -22.22
CA LYS A 55 -8.27 -12.96 -21.88
C LYS A 55 -8.87 -12.46 -20.59
N VAL A 56 -10.21 -12.34 -20.57
CA VAL A 56 -11.03 -12.01 -19.40
C VAL A 56 -12.04 -13.13 -19.16
N GLU A 57 -12.09 -13.63 -17.94
CA GLU A 57 -12.98 -14.71 -17.52
C GLU A 57 -13.63 -14.37 -16.18
N THR A 58 -14.88 -14.80 -15.95
CA THR A 58 -15.49 -14.76 -14.61
C THR A 58 -15.36 -16.10 -13.91
N ILE A 59 -15.21 -16.04 -12.58
CA ILE A 59 -15.07 -17.22 -11.71
C ILE A 59 -16.30 -17.28 -10.80
N PRO A 60 -16.92 -18.45 -10.58
CA PRO A 60 -17.94 -18.59 -9.54
C PRO A 60 -17.38 -18.18 -8.17
N PRO A 61 -18.05 -17.30 -7.39
CA PRO A 61 -17.52 -16.81 -6.12
C PRO A 61 -17.14 -17.93 -5.13
N ALA A 62 -17.93 -19.02 -5.08
CA ALA A 62 -17.67 -20.18 -4.22
C ALA A 62 -16.39 -20.95 -4.57
N LYS A 63 -15.77 -20.67 -5.73
CA LYS A 63 -14.53 -21.30 -6.18
C LYS A 63 -13.29 -20.45 -5.90
N VAL A 64 -13.46 -19.27 -5.32
CA VAL A 64 -12.35 -18.43 -4.86
C VAL A 64 -12.22 -18.56 -3.35
N VAL A 65 -11.10 -19.13 -2.90
CA VAL A 65 -10.85 -19.42 -1.48
C VAL A 65 -9.79 -18.47 -0.95
N ARG A 66 -10.06 -17.85 0.19
CA ARG A 66 -9.10 -17.00 0.90
C ARG A 66 -8.30 -17.82 1.90
N GLN A 67 -6.99 -17.73 1.80
CA GLN A 67 -6.05 -18.38 2.70
C GLN A 67 -5.82 -17.55 3.96
N LYS A 68 -5.20 -18.17 4.98
CA LYS A 68 -4.90 -17.51 6.27
C LYS A 68 -3.97 -16.29 6.14
N ASP A 69 -3.10 -16.30 5.14
CA ASP A 69 -2.18 -15.19 4.83
C ASP A 69 -2.87 -14.07 4.02
N GLY A 70 -4.15 -14.23 3.68
CA GLY A 70 -4.93 -13.27 2.91
C GLY A 70 -4.85 -13.45 1.40
N SER A 71 -3.98 -14.34 0.90
CA SER A 71 -3.91 -14.69 -0.52
C SER A 71 -5.17 -15.43 -0.99
N LEU A 72 -5.38 -15.47 -2.30
CA LEU A 72 -6.49 -16.18 -2.92
C LEU A 72 -6.01 -17.33 -3.80
N ASP A 73 -6.76 -18.42 -3.72
CA ASP A 73 -6.67 -19.55 -4.65
C ASP A 73 -7.98 -19.72 -5.40
N VAL A 74 -7.87 -20.15 -6.65
CA VAL A 74 -9.00 -20.64 -7.44
C VAL A 74 -8.98 -22.16 -7.40
N LEU A 75 -10.10 -22.76 -6.97
CA LEU A 75 -10.22 -24.22 -6.92
C LEU A 75 -10.04 -24.84 -8.31
N ALA A 76 -9.38 -25.99 -8.38
CA ALA A 76 -9.02 -26.63 -9.65
C ALA A 76 -10.24 -27.10 -10.47
N ASP A 77 -11.39 -27.29 -9.81
CA ASP A 77 -12.66 -27.65 -10.42
C ASP A 77 -13.53 -26.42 -10.79
N ALA A 78 -12.95 -25.21 -10.73
CA ALA A 78 -13.63 -24.00 -11.14
C ALA A 78 -13.86 -23.99 -12.66
N VAL A 79 -15.13 -23.86 -13.07
CA VAL A 79 -15.48 -23.61 -14.47
C VAL A 79 -15.44 -22.11 -14.72
N LEU A 80 -14.40 -21.66 -15.43
CA LEU A 80 -14.22 -20.26 -15.82
C LEU A 80 -15.13 -19.92 -17.02
N LYS A 81 -15.81 -18.77 -16.97
CA LYS A 81 -16.69 -18.32 -18.06
C LYS A 81 -16.03 -17.20 -18.87
N PRO A 82 -15.69 -17.41 -20.15
CA PRO A 82 -15.12 -16.37 -21.00
C PRO A 82 -16.02 -15.14 -21.09
N GLN A 83 -15.44 -13.96 -20.93
CA GLN A 83 -16.10 -12.66 -21.10
C GLN A 83 -15.56 -11.86 -22.31
N GLY A 84 -14.55 -12.41 -23.00
CA GLY A 84 -13.89 -11.79 -24.14
C GLY A 84 -12.49 -11.31 -23.80
N ALA A 85 -12.12 -10.18 -24.41
CA ALA A 85 -10.80 -9.56 -24.27
C ALA A 85 -10.87 -8.25 -23.47
N PHE A 86 -9.73 -7.81 -22.96
CA PHE A 86 -9.56 -6.47 -22.41
C PHE A 86 -8.87 -5.55 -23.43
N GLN A 87 -8.94 -4.25 -23.17
CA GLN A 87 -8.25 -3.22 -23.95
C GLN A 87 -7.48 -2.31 -23.00
N LEU A 88 -6.38 -1.75 -23.49
CA LEU A 88 -5.63 -0.71 -22.78
C LEU A 88 -6.14 0.66 -23.24
N VAL A 89 -6.60 1.46 -22.27
CA VAL A 89 -7.06 2.83 -22.48
C VAL A 89 -6.26 3.74 -21.55
N GLY A 90 -5.21 4.35 -22.08
CA GLY A 90 -4.20 5.03 -21.26
C GLY A 90 -3.52 4.05 -20.29
N GLU A 91 -3.49 4.39 -19.00
CA GLU A 91 -2.95 3.52 -17.94
C GLU A 91 -3.97 2.49 -17.40
N ARG A 92 -5.16 2.41 -18.00
CA ARG A 92 -6.25 1.54 -17.52
C ARG A 92 -6.46 0.34 -18.42
N VAL A 93 -6.80 -0.79 -17.81
CA VAL A 93 -7.27 -2.02 -18.44
C VAL A 93 -8.79 -2.01 -18.38
N GLU A 94 -9.44 -1.83 -19.53
CA GLU A 94 -10.89 -1.86 -19.66
C GLU A 94 -11.38 -3.22 -20.17
N MET A 95 -12.47 -3.72 -19.60
CA MET A 95 -13.09 -4.99 -20.00
C MET A 95 -14.59 -4.98 -19.71
N ASN A 96 -15.31 -5.92 -20.30
CA ASN A 96 -16.69 -6.23 -19.94
C ASN A 96 -16.72 -7.54 -19.16
N ALA A 97 -17.57 -7.62 -18.14
CA ALA A 97 -17.87 -8.86 -17.44
C ALA A 97 -19.33 -8.84 -16.97
N GLU A 98 -20.12 -9.81 -17.40
CA GLU A 98 -21.54 -9.95 -17.01
C GLU A 98 -22.35 -8.65 -17.24
N GLY A 99 -22.14 -8.00 -18.39
CA GLY A 99 -22.82 -6.75 -18.76
C GLY A 99 -22.31 -5.48 -18.05
N ARG A 100 -21.29 -5.60 -17.19
CA ARG A 100 -20.65 -4.47 -16.49
C ARG A 100 -19.39 -4.04 -17.21
N LYS A 101 -19.20 -2.73 -17.38
CA LYS A 101 -17.93 -2.16 -17.85
C LYS A 101 -16.98 -2.00 -16.68
N LEU A 102 -15.93 -2.80 -16.63
CA LEU A 102 -14.89 -2.74 -15.61
C LEU A 102 -13.68 -2.00 -16.15
N SER A 103 -13.09 -1.14 -15.32
CA SER A 103 -11.85 -0.43 -15.66
C SER A 103 -10.90 -0.50 -14.47
N MET A 104 -9.84 -1.29 -14.59
CA MET A 104 -8.78 -1.42 -13.59
C MET A 104 -7.63 -0.49 -13.96
N GLY A 105 -7.13 0.30 -13.03
CA GLY A 105 -5.95 1.14 -13.29
C GLY A 105 -5.24 1.54 -12.01
N PRO A 106 -4.18 2.35 -12.10
CA PRO A 106 -3.42 2.78 -10.93
C PRO A 106 -4.33 3.35 -9.85
N LYS A 107 -4.06 2.99 -8.60
CA LYS A 107 -4.76 3.57 -7.45
C LYS A 107 -4.32 5.03 -7.27
N PRO A 108 -5.26 5.98 -7.10
CA PRO A 108 -4.91 7.37 -6.83
C PRO A 108 -4.01 7.49 -5.60
N PRO A 109 -2.99 8.36 -5.64
CA PRO A 109 -2.08 8.49 -4.51
C PRO A 109 -2.75 9.11 -3.28
N LEU A 110 -2.24 8.78 -2.10
CA LEU A 110 -2.57 9.52 -0.88
C LEU A 110 -1.94 10.90 -0.97
N LEU A 111 -2.73 11.94 -0.71
CA LEU A 111 -2.31 13.33 -0.77
C LEU A 111 -2.58 14.06 0.56
N GLY A 112 -1.67 14.95 0.94
CA GLY A 112 -1.76 15.78 2.14
C GLY A 112 -1.60 14.98 3.43
N LEU A 113 -2.02 15.57 4.55
CA LEU A 113 -1.91 14.95 5.87
C LEU A 113 -2.75 13.68 5.98
N LYS A 114 -2.12 12.64 6.53
CA LYS A 114 -2.62 11.29 6.78
C LYS A 114 -2.14 10.76 8.12
N LYS A 115 -2.88 9.77 8.61
CA LYS A 115 -2.53 8.95 9.78
C LYS A 115 -2.12 7.55 9.34
N ALA A 116 -1.48 6.82 10.25
CA ALA A 116 -1.08 5.43 10.02
C ALA A 116 -2.23 4.54 9.52
N ALA A 117 -3.45 4.78 10.02
CA ALA A 117 -4.65 4.05 9.59
C ALA A 117 -4.97 4.27 8.10
N ASP A 118 -4.78 5.49 7.58
CA ASP A 118 -5.05 5.79 6.17
C ASP A 118 -4.10 5.03 5.24
N LEU A 119 -2.82 4.91 5.61
CA LEU A 119 -1.84 4.13 4.87
C LEU A 119 -2.23 2.65 4.88
N LYS A 120 -2.48 2.09 6.08
CA LYS A 120 -2.89 0.70 6.28
C LYS A 120 -4.18 0.35 5.53
N GLN A 121 -5.14 1.27 5.45
CA GLN A 121 -6.37 1.11 4.69
C GLN A 121 -6.15 1.25 3.17
N HIS A 122 -5.24 2.13 2.76
CA HIS A 122 -4.93 2.34 1.35
C HIS A 122 -4.28 1.11 0.72
N SER A 123 -3.35 0.46 1.41
CA SER A 123 -2.51 -0.59 0.82
C SER A 123 -2.24 -1.72 1.81
N PRO A 124 -2.58 -2.99 1.49
CA PRO A 124 -2.33 -4.14 2.36
C PRO A 124 -0.84 -4.35 2.65
N GLU A 125 0.05 -3.92 1.76
CA GLU A 125 1.51 -4.02 1.90
C GLU A 125 2.00 -3.31 3.17
N TYR A 126 1.39 -2.19 3.57
CA TYR A 126 1.74 -1.50 4.81
C TYR A 126 1.39 -2.31 6.05
N VAL A 127 0.28 -3.06 6.03
CA VAL A 127 -0.12 -3.93 7.14
C VAL A 127 0.82 -5.12 7.25
N VAL A 128 1.11 -5.76 6.12
CA VAL A 128 2.00 -6.94 6.05
C VAL A 128 3.42 -6.58 6.49
N GLY A 129 3.98 -5.50 5.94
CA GLY A 129 5.33 -5.05 6.28
C GLY A 129 5.45 -4.64 7.76
N ALA A 130 4.44 -3.96 8.31
CA ALA A 130 4.46 -3.54 9.71
C ALA A 130 4.43 -4.75 10.64
N LYS A 131 3.63 -5.78 10.31
CA LYS A 131 3.57 -7.03 11.08
C LYS A 131 4.89 -7.81 11.02
N ALA A 132 5.60 -7.76 9.90
CA ALA A 132 6.87 -8.47 9.70
C ALA A 132 8.06 -7.78 10.37
N PHE A 133 8.00 -6.46 10.59
CA PHE A 133 9.09 -5.70 11.18
C PHE A 133 9.19 -5.91 12.70
N VAL A 134 10.42 -6.10 13.18
CA VAL A 134 10.75 -6.18 14.61
C VAL A 134 11.67 -5.00 14.96
N PRO A 135 11.13 -3.94 15.62
CA PRO A 135 11.94 -2.78 15.99
C PRO A 135 13.04 -3.10 17.01
N ASN A 136 14.09 -2.30 17.02
CA ASN A 136 15.09 -2.31 18.08
C ASN A 136 14.47 -1.89 19.43
N ALA A 137 14.32 -2.86 20.34
CA ALA A 137 13.64 -2.67 21.62
C ALA A 137 14.27 -1.57 22.49
N THR A 138 15.60 -1.46 22.49
CA THR A 138 16.31 -0.42 23.26
C THR A 138 15.99 0.98 22.74
N SER A 139 15.99 1.17 21.43
CA SER A 139 15.65 2.45 20.80
C SER A 139 14.19 2.80 21.07
N VAL A 140 13.26 1.86 20.89
CA VAL A 140 11.84 2.05 21.24
C VAL A 140 11.66 2.47 22.70
N ALA A 141 12.37 1.84 23.64
CA ALA A 141 12.29 2.20 25.06
C ALA A 141 12.80 3.63 25.33
N LYS A 142 13.86 4.07 24.65
CA LYS A 142 14.38 5.44 24.73
C LYS A 142 13.41 6.46 24.13
N LEU A 143 12.77 6.13 23.01
CA LEU A 143 11.75 6.97 22.38
C LEU A 143 10.52 7.13 23.29
N LYS A 144 10.05 6.06 23.94
CA LYS A 144 8.94 6.12 24.92
C LYS A 144 9.21 7.07 26.09
N LYS A 145 10.48 7.21 26.50
CA LYS A 145 10.91 8.00 27.66
C LYS A 145 11.16 9.49 27.36
N GLN A 146 10.94 9.94 26.12
CA GLN A 146 11.20 11.34 25.77
C GLN A 146 10.29 12.29 26.56
N ALA A 147 10.91 13.25 27.26
CA ALA A 147 10.20 14.22 28.10
C ALA A 147 9.67 15.43 27.30
N ALA A 148 10.28 15.77 26.17
CA ALA A 148 9.85 16.84 25.30
C ALA A 148 8.88 16.34 24.22
N PRO A 149 7.88 17.14 23.81
CA PRO A 149 7.09 16.87 22.61
C PRO A 149 7.97 16.78 21.37
N ILE A 150 7.83 15.67 20.64
CA ILE A 150 8.54 15.41 19.40
C ILE A 150 7.50 15.19 18.32
N ARG A 151 7.67 15.86 17.19
CA ARG A 151 6.81 15.68 16.02
C ARG A 151 7.66 15.20 14.86
N VAL A 152 7.24 14.13 14.22
CA VAL A 152 7.86 13.59 13.01
C VAL A 152 6.86 13.77 11.88
N VAL A 153 7.24 14.47 10.82
CA VAL A 153 6.40 14.61 9.62
C VAL A 153 7.07 13.88 8.47
N VAL A 154 6.41 12.83 7.99
CA VAL A 154 6.93 11.92 6.97
C VAL A 154 6.34 12.27 5.61
N TYR A 155 7.15 12.83 4.73
CA TYR A 155 6.76 13.11 3.35
C TYR A 155 6.99 11.88 2.49
N PHE A 156 5.94 11.38 1.84
CA PHE A 156 5.98 10.11 1.13
C PHE A 156 5.08 10.09 -0.12
N GLY A 157 5.36 9.16 -1.03
CA GLY A 157 4.46 8.81 -2.11
C GLY A 157 3.87 7.43 -1.89
N SER A 158 2.54 7.29 -1.80
CA SER A 158 1.90 5.95 -1.77
C SER A 158 2.03 5.18 -3.08
N TRP A 159 2.63 5.79 -4.08
CA TRP A 159 3.01 5.21 -5.37
C TRP A 159 4.49 4.81 -5.43
N CYS A 160 5.31 5.23 -4.47
CA CYS A 160 6.75 4.99 -4.47
C CYS A 160 7.05 3.58 -3.93
N PRO A 161 7.76 2.72 -4.69
CA PRO A 161 8.12 1.37 -4.24
C PRO A 161 8.92 1.38 -2.94
N HIS A 162 9.92 2.27 -2.83
CA HIS A 162 10.75 2.36 -1.63
C HIS A 162 9.92 2.80 -0.40
N CYS A 163 8.96 3.73 -0.57
CA CYS A 163 8.05 4.09 0.53
C CYS A 163 7.21 2.89 1.01
N LYS A 164 6.75 2.02 0.10
CA LYS A 164 5.97 0.83 0.45
C LYS A 164 6.78 -0.19 1.22
N GLU A 165 8.09 -0.24 0.96
CA GLU A 165 9.02 -1.13 1.66
C GLU A 165 9.31 -0.65 3.08
N VAL A 166 9.63 0.64 3.26
CA VAL A 166 10.24 1.11 4.51
C VAL A 166 9.30 1.82 5.49
N LEU A 167 8.24 2.48 5.01
CA LEU A 167 7.24 3.06 5.92
C LEU A 167 6.53 2.06 6.84
N PRO A 168 6.30 0.79 6.44
CA PRO A 168 5.79 -0.21 7.37
C PRO A 168 6.62 -0.36 8.65
N HIS A 169 7.95 -0.13 8.59
CA HIS A 169 8.81 -0.15 9.77
C HIS A 169 8.42 0.95 10.75
N LEU A 170 8.25 2.19 10.26
CA LEU A 170 7.85 3.32 11.09
C LEU A 170 6.41 3.16 11.61
N LEU A 171 5.49 2.60 10.80
CA LEU A 171 4.13 2.29 11.26
C LEU A 171 4.13 1.30 12.44
N ARG A 172 5.05 0.33 12.44
CA ARG A 172 5.21 -0.63 13.54
C ARG A 172 5.83 0.03 14.78
N VAL A 173 6.80 0.92 14.60
CA VAL A 173 7.38 1.74 15.68
C VAL A 173 6.33 2.65 16.30
N GLU A 174 5.49 3.30 15.49
CA GLU A 174 4.38 4.14 15.95
C GLU A 174 3.41 3.34 16.83
N ASP A 175 3.08 2.11 16.44
CA ASP A 175 2.25 1.21 17.24
C ASP A 175 2.89 0.89 18.60
N GLU A 176 4.22 0.69 18.65
CA GLU A 176 4.94 0.44 19.90
C GLU A 176 4.93 1.65 20.82
N ILE A 177 5.15 2.86 20.30
CA ILE A 177 5.33 4.08 21.10
C ILE A 177 4.03 4.82 21.42
N LYS A 178 2.87 4.18 21.21
CA LYS A 178 1.56 4.75 21.58
C LYS A 178 1.55 5.25 23.02
N GLY A 179 1.00 6.46 23.21
CA GLY A 179 0.96 7.13 24.52
C GLY A 179 2.24 7.87 24.91
N SER A 180 3.30 7.81 24.10
CA SER A 180 4.50 8.65 24.28
C SER A 180 4.26 10.09 23.82
N LYS A 181 5.26 10.96 24.02
CA LYS A 181 5.25 12.34 23.53
C LYS A 181 5.67 12.49 22.07
N LEU A 182 5.83 11.38 21.35
CA LEU A 182 6.12 11.36 19.92
C LEU A 182 4.82 11.30 19.13
N GLN A 183 4.63 12.27 18.25
CA GLN A 183 3.57 12.27 17.26
C GLN A 183 4.19 12.06 15.88
N ILE A 184 3.64 11.12 15.11
CA ILE A 184 4.04 10.87 13.72
C ILE A 184 2.86 11.27 12.83
N ASP A 185 3.11 12.17 11.89
CA ASP A 185 2.18 12.55 10.83
C ASP A 185 2.77 12.12 9.48
N TYR A 186 1.92 11.68 8.56
CA TYR A 186 2.31 11.28 7.22
C TYR A 186 1.76 12.30 6.22
N TYR A 187 2.57 12.74 5.28
CA TYR A 187 2.19 13.71 4.26
C TYR A 187 2.37 13.09 2.88
N GLY A 188 1.25 12.75 2.25
CA GLY A 188 1.23 12.09 0.95
C GLY A 188 1.45 13.08 -0.21
N LEU A 189 2.24 12.68 -1.21
CA LEU A 189 2.65 13.54 -2.32
C LEU A 189 2.17 13.05 -3.70
N PRO A 190 1.89 13.98 -4.64
CA PRO A 190 1.66 13.62 -6.02
C PRO A 190 2.95 13.10 -6.67
N ARG A 191 2.81 12.33 -7.76
CA ARG A 191 3.94 11.71 -8.49
C ARG A 191 4.92 12.73 -9.05
N ASP A 192 4.45 13.91 -9.42
CA ASP A 192 5.23 14.99 -10.02
C ASP A 192 5.81 15.98 -9.00
N PHE A 193 5.66 15.70 -7.69
CA PHE A 193 6.13 16.57 -6.59
C PHE A 193 5.61 18.02 -6.65
N LYS A 194 4.54 18.29 -7.41
CA LYS A 194 3.91 19.62 -7.43
C LYS A 194 3.09 19.84 -6.17
N ASP A 195 3.79 20.15 -5.10
CA ASP A 195 3.24 20.43 -3.78
C ASP A 195 3.98 21.64 -3.16
N PRO A 196 3.28 22.75 -2.83
CA PRO A 196 3.91 23.95 -2.28
C PRO A 196 4.65 23.71 -0.96
N GLU A 197 4.19 22.78 -0.13
CA GLU A 197 4.79 22.51 1.18
C GLU A 197 6.16 21.84 1.02
N VAL A 198 6.24 20.84 0.15
CA VAL A 198 7.48 20.13 -0.18
C VAL A 198 8.50 21.05 -0.84
N GLN A 199 8.06 21.91 -1.76
CA GLN A 199 8.93 22.90 -2.40
C GLN A 199 9.51 23.87 -1.36
N ARG A 200 8.68 24.39 -0.45
CA ARG A 200 9.09 25.28 0.64
C ARG A 200 10.09 24.62 1.59
N LEU A 201 9.95 23.31 1.84
CA LEU A 201 10.83 22.55 2.74
C LEU A 201 12.07 21.96 2.05
N GLY A 202 12.19 22.15 0.74
CA GLY A 202 13.31 21.66 -0.07
C GLY A 202 13.39 20.14 -0.14
N ILE A 203 12.26 19.45 -0.08
CA ILE A 203 12.21 17.97 -0.15
C ILE A 203 12.27 17.54 -1.62
N LYS A 204 13.31 16.77 -1.96
CA LYS A 204 13.58 16.33 -3.35
C LYS A 204 13.38 14.83 -3.57
N GLU A 205 13.22 14.06 -2.50
CA GLU A 205 13.09 12.62 -2.55
C GLU A 205 12.14 12.10 -1.46
N VAL A 206 11.56 10.93 -1.70
CA VAL A 206 10.67 10.24 -0.76
C VAL A 206 11.16 8.81 -0.49
N PRO A 207 10.94 8.27 0.72
CA PRO A 207 10.39 8.98 1.87
C PRO A 207 11.43 9.88 2.55
N THR A 208 11.00 11.04 3.06
CA THR A 208 11.81 11.93 3.89
C THR A 208 11.03 12.28 5.13
N ALA A 209 11.57 12.03 6.33
CA ALA A 209 10.96 12.51 7.56
C ALA A 209 11.68 13.75 8.07
N ILE A 210 10.95 14.76 8.51
CA ILE A 210 11.49 15.90 9.26
C ILE A 210 11.12 15.73 10.73
N VAL A 211 12.12 15.81 11.61
CA VAL A 211 11.97 15.63 13.05
C VAL A 211 12.05 16.98 13.73
N TYR A 212 11.03 17.28 14.52
CA TYR A 212 10.91 18.49 15.30
C TYR A 212 10.92 18.17 16.80
N ARG A 213 11.67 18.96 17.57
CA ARG A 213 11.64 18.96 19.03
C ARG A 213 11.31 20.37 19.50
N ASN A 214 10.25 20.51 20.29
CA ASN A 214 9.75 21.83 20.74
C ASN A 214 9.55 22.82 19.58
N GLY A 215 9.01 22.34 18.44
CA GLY A 215 8.73 23.15 17.25
C GLY A 215 9.95 23.50 16.38
N LYS A 216 11.18 23.11 16.78
CA LYS A 216 12.40 23.33 15.99
C LYS A 216 12.80 22.06 15.27
N GLU A 217 13.12 22.17 13.98
CA GLU A 217 13.70 21.07 13.21
C GLU A 217 15.07 20.71 13.81
N ILE A 218 15.25 19.43 14.14
CA ILE A 218 16.51 18.90 14.69
C ILE A 218 17.23 17.95 13.74
N GLY A 219 16.55 17.53 12.67
CA GLY A 219 17.15 16.68 11.64
C GLY A 219 16.11 15.99 10.78
N ARG A 220 16.60 15.16 9.86
CA ARG A 220 15.79 14.43 8.87
C ARG A 220 16.22 12.97 8.79
N ILE A 221 15.28 12.10 8.43
CA ILE A 221 15.51 10.67 8.14
C ILE A 221 15.38 10.50 6.63
N THR A 222 16.44 9.96 6.00
CA THR A 222 16.51 9.78 4.54
C THR A 222 17.23 8.48 4.18
N ARG A 223 17.01 7.98 2.96
CA ARG A 223 17.74 6.82 2.40
C ARG A 223 17.80 5.63 3.38
N ASN A 224 18.99 5.15 3.71
CA ASN A 224 19.20 3.93 4.48
C ASN A 224 18.75 4.04 5.94
N ASP A 225 18.55 5.25 6.48
CA ASP A 225 18.06 5.45 7.84
C ASP A 225 16.65 4.86 8.05
N TRP A 226 15.92 4.65 6.95
CA TRP A 226 14.60 4.03 6.95
C TRP A 226 14.59 2.53 7.22
N THR A 227 15.75 1.86 7.16
CA THR A 227 15.85 0.43 7.48
C THR A 227 15.56 0.16 8.96
N ALA A 228 15.94 1.09 9.85
CA ALA A 228 15.67 1.05 11.28
C ALA A 228 15.31 2.46 11.79
N PRO A 229 14.09 2.96 11.48
CA PRO A 229 13.72 4.35 11.70
C PRO A 229 13.73 4.74 13.19
N GLU A 230 13.47 3.81 14.11
CA GLU A 230 13.58 4.02 15.54
C GLU A 230 15.02 4.28 16.00
N VAL A 231 16.00 3.64 15.37
CA VAL A 231 17.43 3.86 15.67
C VAL A 231 17.85 5.23 15.15
N ALA A 232 17.45 5.57 13.92
CA ALA A 232 17.68 6.89 13.35
C ALA A 232 17.05 8.00 14.21
N LEU A 233 15.81 7.81 14.68
CA LEU A 233 15.15 8.72 15.61
C LEU A 233 15.94 8.85 16.93
N SER A 234 16.39 7.73 17.52
CA SER A 234 17.21 7.78 18.75
C SER A 234 18.50 8.57 18.56
N ILE A 235 19.20 8.39 17.44
CA ILE A 235 20.42 9.13 17.10
C ILE A 235 20.14 10.64 16.98
N LEU A 236 19.11 11.03 16.21
CA LEU A 236 18.73 12.44 16.05
C LEU A 236 18.33 13.09 17.37
N LEU A 237 17.73 12.31 18.27
CA LEU A 237 17.31 12.76 19.58
C LEU A 237 18.46 12.74 20.61
N GLY A 238 19.60 12.12 20.28
CA GLY A 238 20.76 11.98 21.15
C GLY A 238 20.52 11.05 22.34
N VAL A 239 19.76 9.96 22.15
CA VAL A 239 19.34 9.04 23.23
C VAL A 239 19.75 7.60 23.06
#